data_AF-A0A397V4Y0-F1
#
_entry.id   AF-A0A397V4Y0-F1
#
_cell.length_a   1.000
_cell.length_b   1.000
_cell.length_c   1.000
_cell.angle_alpha   90.00
_cell.angle_beta   90.00
_cell.angle_gamma   90.00
#
_symmetry.space_group_name_H-M   'P 1'
#
loop_
_entity.id
_entity.type
_entity.pdbx_description
1 polymer ?
#
loop_
_entity_poly.entity_id
_entity_poly.type
_entity_poly.pdbx_seq_one_letter_code
_entity_poly.pdbx_strand_id
1 'polypeptide(L)' 'MNLHQKDIIHCDFHSGNILINDDGCAKISDFGVSKLADMSYNHNQIYGIIPYVAPEVLEHGQY' A
#
# COMPACT_ATOMS: atom_id res chain seq x y z
N MET A 1 7.68 -5.98 -11.76
CA MET A 1 6.45 -6.61 -11.23
C MET A 1 5.44 -5.50 -11.02
N ASN A 2 4.21 -5.66 -11.52
CA ASN A 2 3.13 -4.70 -11.29
C ASN A 2 2.19 -5.31 -10.24
N LEU A 3 2.01 -4.62 -9.11
CA LEU A 3 1.24 -5.11 -7.98
C LEU A 3 -0.24 -5.32 -8.32
N HIS A 4 -0.85 -4.33 -8.97
CA HIS A 4 -2.29 -4.34 -9.24
C HIS A 4 -2.67 -5.40 -10.28
N GLN A 5 -1.75 -5.81 -11.16
CA GLN A 5 -1.94 -6.97 -12.05
C GLN A 5 -1.95 -8.32 -11.32
N LYS A 6 -1.62 -8.34 -10.03
CA LYS A 6 -1.67 -9.50 -9.14
C LYS A 6 -2.72 -9.34 -8.05
N ASP A 7 -3.60 -8.35 -8.20
CA ASP A 7 -4.62 -8.00 -7.21
C ASP A 7 -3.99 -7.68 -5.84
N ILE A 8 -2.79 -7.08 -5.80
CA ILE A 8 -2.13 -6.68 -4.55
C ILE A 8 -2.24 -5.17 -4.35
N ILE A 9 -2.71 -4.75 -3.19
CA ILE A 9 -2.73 -3.38 -2.68
C ILE A 9 -1.56 -3.21 -1.71
N HIS A 10 -0.75 -2.16 -1.85
CA HIS A 10 0.40 -1.92 -0.97
C HIS A 10 -0.01 -1.51 0.47
N CYS A 11 -1.07 -0.72 0.58
CA CYS A 11 -1.64 -0.14 1.83
C CYS A 11 -0.78 0.87 2.59
N ASP A 12 0.48 1.06 2.21
CA ASP A 12 1.41 2.01 2.87
C ASP A 12 2.37 2.67 1.86
N PHE A 13 1.81 3.23 0.79
CA PHE A 13 2.61 3.86 -0.26
C PHE A 13 2.91 5.32 0.09
N HIS A 14 4.19 5.62 0.34
CA HIS A 14 4.70 6.97 0.58
C HIS A 14 6.19 7.07 0.21
N SER A 15 6.76 8.28 0.23
CA SER A 15 8.16 8.52 -0.15
C SER A 15 9.18 7.71 0.65
N GLY A 16 8.92 7.48 1.95
CA GLY A 16 9.76 6.60 2.78
C GLY A 16 9.85 5.13 2.33
N ASN A 17 8.91 4.65 1.52
CA ASN A 17 8.86 3.29 0.97
C ASN A 17 9.27 3.24 -0.51
N ILE A 18 9.94 4.29 -1.00
CA ILE A 18 10.56 4.34 -2.33
C ILE A 18 12.07 4.33 -2.15
N LEU A 19 12.71 3.23 -2.55
CA LEU A 19 14.15 3.06 -2.50
C LEU A 19 14.78 3.31 -3.87
N ILE A 20 15.98 3.87 -3.88
CA ILE A 20 16.78 4.06 -5.09
C ILE A 20 17.92 3.06 -5.08
N ASN A 21 18.07 2.27 -6.16
CA ASN A 21 19.21 1.35 -6.30
C ASN A 21 20.45 2.06 -6.89
N ASP A 22 21.55 1.32 -7.03
CA ASP A 22 22.82 1.86 -7.56
C ASP A 22 22.72 2.40 -9.00
N ASP A 23 21.76 1.89 -9.79
CA ASP A 23 21.47 2.38 -11.15
C ASP A 23 20.61 3.65 -11.16
N GLY A 24 20.26 4.21 -9.99
CA GLY A 24 19.37 5.37 -9.87
C GLY A 24 17.89 5.06 -10.13
N CYS A 25 17.51 3.78 -10.20
CA CYS A 25 16.14 3.35 -10.44
C CYS A 25 15.34 3.28 -9.14
N ALA A 26 14.16 3.91 -9.14
CA ALA A 26 13.22 3.84 -8.03
C ALA A 26 12.51 2.48 -7.96
N LYS A 27 12.37 1.93 -6.75
CA LYS A 27 11.63 0.70 -6.46
C LYS A 27 10.76 0.90 -5.22
N ILE A 28 9.58 0.30 -5.26
CA ILE A 28 8.67 0.24 -4.11
C ILE A 28 9.16 -0.83 -3.14
N SER A 29 9.16 -0.54 -1.84
CA SER A 29 9.59 -1.43 -0.76
C SER A 29 8.55 -1.51 0.36
N ASP A 30 8.79 -2.42 1.31
CA ASP A 30 7.97 -2.63 2.52
C ASP A 30 6.53 -3.07 2.25
N PHE A 31 6.40 -4.37 1.96
CA PHE A 31 5.11 -5.02 1.73
C PHE A 31 4.50 -5.62 3.02
N GLY A 32 4.97 -5.22 4.21
CA GLY A 32 4.59 -5.83 5.48
C GLY A 32 3.10 -5.75 5.82
N VAL A 33 2.41 -4.78 5.22
CA VAL A 33 0.95 -4.55 5.38
C VAL A 33 0.17 -4.65 4.06
N SER A 34 0.80 -5.19 3.01
CA SER A 34 0.13 -5.37 1.72
C SER A 34 -0.97 -6.42 1.77
N LYS A 35 -1.98 -6.25 0.90
CA LYS A 35 -3.24 -7.00 0.90
C LYS A 35 -3.62 -7.46 -0.50
N LEU A 36 -4.30 -8.61 -0.62
CA LEU A 36 -4.97 -9.09 -1.83
C LEU A 36 -6.35 -8.43 -1.96
N ALA A 37 -6.64 -7.73 -3.04
CA ALA A 37 -7.83 -6.92 -3.22
C ALA A 37 -9.17 -7.69 -3.08
N ASP A 38 -9.17 -8.99 -3.29
CA ASP A 38 -10.36 -9.86 -3.25
C ASP A 38 -10.65 -10.48 -1.87
N MET A 39 -9.78 -10.27 -0.88
CA MET A 39 -9.92 -10.85 0.45
C MET A 39 -10.68 -9.91 1.39
N SER A 40 -11.64 -10.47 2.13
CA SER A 40 -12.34 -9.72 3.19
C SER A 40 -11.39 -9.47 4.37
N TYR A 41 -10.82 -8.26 4.45
CA TYR A 41 -10.01 -7.86 5.59
C TYR A 41 -10.86 -7.35 6.73
N ASN A 42 -10.29 -7.40 7.93
CA ASN A 42 -10.86 -6.69 9.07
C ASN A 42 -10.85 -5.19 8.76
N HIS A 43 -12.03 -4.62 8.51
CA HIS A 43 -12.24 -3.21 8.16
C HIS A 43 -11.86 -2.23 9.28
N ASN A 44 -11.45 -2.72 10.45
CA ASN A 44 -11.10 -1.87 11.58
C ASN A 44 -9.62 -1.48 11.63
N GLN A 45 -8.81 -1.86 10.64
CA GLN A 45 -7.38 -1.59 10.61
C GLN A 45 -6.99 -0.71 9.41
N ILE A 46 -6.76 0.56 9.72
CA ILE A 46 -6.17 1.54 8.81
C ILE A 46 -4.64 1.40 8.90
N TYR A 47 -4.02 1.15 7.76
CA TYR A 47 -2.57 1.10 7.60
C TYR A 47 -2.08 2.32 6.82
N GLY A 48 -0.82 2.65 7.08
CA GLY A 48 -0.07 3.69 6.40
C GLY A 48 -0.16 5.08 7.01
N ILE A 49 0.48 6.04 6.35
CA ILE A 49 0.62 7.41 6.88
C ILE A 49 -0.58 8.26 6.48
N ILE A 50 -1.31 8.81 7.47
CA ILE A 50 -2.61 9.53 7.31
C ILE A 50 -2.72 10.43 6.07
N PRO A 51 -1.74 11.30 5.72
CA PRO A 51 -1.86 12.18 4.54
C PRO A 51 -1.87 11.43 3.20
N TYR A 52 -1.45 10.17 3.18
CA TYR A 52 -1.36 9.29 2.01
C TYR A 52 -2.45 8.23 2.00
N VAL A 53 -3.28 8.15 3.04
CA VAL A 53 -4.39 7.21 3.13
C VAL A 53 -5.58 7.79 2.34
N ALA A 54 -6.20 6.97 1.51
CA ALA A 54 -7.36 7.36 0.72
C ALA A 54 -8.57 7.68 1.64
N PRO A 55 -9.43 8.66 1.29
CA PRO A 55 -10.52 9.09 2.16
C PRO A 55 -11.51 7.96 2.48
N GLU A 56 -11.82 7.09 1.53
CA GLU A 56 -12.69 5.93 1.71
C GLU A 56 -12.16 4.92 2.75
N VAL A 57 -10.83 4.80 2.86
CA VAL A 57 -10.17 3.98 3.88
C VAL A 57 -10.32 4.63 5.26
N LEU A 58 -10.23 5.96 5.34
CA LEU A 58 -10.41 6.69 6.60
C LEU A 58 -11.87 6.66 7.09
N GLU A 59 -12.83 6.71 6.17
CA GLU A 59 -14.26 6.74 6.47
C GLU A 59 -14.85 5.36 6.74
N HIS A 60 -14.43 4.35 5.96
CA HIS A 60 -15.06 3.03 5.95
C HIS A 60 -14.10 1.87 6.25
N GLY A 61 -12.79 2.15 6.33
CA GLY A 61 -11.77 1.11 6.57
C GLY A 61 -11.60 0.13 5.41
N GLN A 62 -12.02 0.53 4.20
CA GLN A 62 -12.02 -0.30 3.00
C GLN A 62 -10.96 0.21 2.02
N TYR A 63 -10.17 -0.74 1.48
CA TYR A 63 -9.15 -0.53 0.45
C TYR A 63 -9.60 -1.11 -0.87
#